data_AF-A0A527ZD93-F1
#
_entry.id   AF-A0A527ZD93-F1
#
_cell.length_a   1.000
_cell.length_b   1.000
_cell.length_c   1.000
_cell.angle_alpha   90.00
_cell.angle_beta   90.00
_cell.angle_gamma   90.00
#
_symmetry.space_group_name_H-M   'P 1'
#
loop_
_entity.id
_entity.type
_entity.pdbx_description
1 polymer ?
#
loop_
_entity_poly.entity_id
_entity_poly.type
_entity_poly.pdbx_seq_one_letter_code
_entity_poly.pdbx_strand_id
1 'polypeptide(L)'
;PKLYVQVNTGSEPQKAGIEPREAVPFVTRCREVHGLAIEGLMCIPPADENPGPHFALLEKLSAEAGVEELSMGMSGDYETAIAFGATSV
;
A
#
# COMPACT_ATOMS: atom_id res chain seq x y z
N PRO A 1 -11.45 4.62 -13.70
CA PRO A 1 -10.76 3.33 -13.44
C PRO A 1 -10.42 3.25 -11.96
N LYS A 2 -10.28 2.05 -11.40
CA LYS A 2 -9.81 1.91 -10.02
C LYS A 2 -8.31 2.18 -9.96
N LEU A 3 -7.85 3.03 -9.05
CA LEU A 3 -6.44 3.41 -8.92
C LEU A 3 -5.94 3.18 -7.49
N TYR A 4 -4.73 2.65 -7.41
CA TYR A 4 -4.00 2.41 -6.18
C TYR A 4 -2.66 3.13 -6.22
N VAL A 5 -2.20 3.62 -5.07
CA VAL A 5 -0.82 4.09 -4.90
C VAL A 5 0.02 2.94 -4.38
N GLN A 6 1.07 2.57 -5.11
CA GLN A 6 2.04 1.59 -4.66
C GLN A 6 3.02 2.21 -3.67
N VAL A 7 3.16 1.59 -2.50
CA VAL A 7 4.08 2.00 -1.44
C VAL A 7 5.21 0.98 -1.32
N ASN A 8 6.46 1.47 -1.32
CA ASN A 8 7.64 0.66 -1.06
C ASN A 8 7.85 0.55 0.45
N THR A 9 7.09 -0.33 1.11
CA THR A 9 7.06 -0.47 2.57
C THR A 9 8.41 -0.85 3.18
N GLY A 10 9.28 -1.50 2.41
CA GLY A 10 10.64 -1.86 2.81
C GLY A 10 11.73 -0.86 2.43
N SER A 11 11.39 0.24 1.76
CA SER A 11 12.35 1.24 1.24
C SER A 11 13.52 0.60 0.48
N GLU A 12 13.24 -0.48 -0.26
CA GLU A 12 14.23 -1.21 -1.05
C GLU A 12 14.55 -0.42 -2.33
N PRO A 13 15.79 0.03 -2.57
CA PRO A 13 16.11 0.90 -3.71
C PRO A 13 15.86 0.26 -5.08
N GLN A 14 15.85 -1.08 -5.15
CA GLN A 14 15.55 -1.86 -6.35
C GLN A 14 14.05 -2.00 -6.63
N LYS A 15 13.17 -1.62 -5.71
CA LYS A 15 11.72 -1.75 -5.87
C LYS A 15 11.04 -0.45 -6.24
N ALA A 16 9.97 -0.60 -7.01
CA ALA A 16 9.05 0.48 -7.30
C ALA A 16 8.16 0.81 -6.10
N GLY A 17 7.56 1.99 -6.13
CA GLY A 17 6.66 2.49 -5.10
C GLY A 17 7.17 3.76 -4.44
N ILE A 18 6.24 4.50 -3.87
CA ILE A 18 6.53 5.72 -3.11
C ILE A 18 7.08 5.33 -1.72
N GLU A 19 8.02 6.11 -1.21
CA GLU A 19 8.51 5.96 0.17
C GLU A 19 7.36 6.06 1.17
N PRO A 20 7.31 5.25 2.24
CA PRO A 20 6.18 5.22 3.17
C PRO A 20 5.82 6.59 3.74
N ARG A 21 6.84 7.40 4.07
CA ARG A 21 6.66 8.77 4.59
C ARG A 21 6.04 9.74 3.58
N GLU A 22 6.15 9.46 2.29
CA GLU A 22 5.62 10.29 1.20
C GLU A 22 4.26 9.78 0.71
N ALA A 23 3.79 8.62 1.16
CA ALA A 23 2.58 7.99 0.67
C ALA A 23 1.33 8.88 0.86
N VAL A 24 1.12 9.40 2.08
CA VAL A 24 -0.04 10.25 2.39
C VAL A 24 -0.02 11.57 1.60
N PRO A 25 1.09 12.36 1.60
CA PRO A 25 1.20 13.54 0.73
C PRO A 25 0.97 13.24 -0.75
N PHE A 26 1.45 12.10 -1.24
CA PHE A 26 1.30 11.71 -2.64
C PHE A 26 -0.15 11.39 -2.99
N VAL A 27 -0.88 10.67 -2.12
CA VAL A 27 -2.33 10.45 -2.30
C VAL A 27 -3.08 11.78 -2.38
N THR A 28 -2.79 12.71 -1.47
CA THR A 28 -3.38 14.06 -1.49
C THR A 28 -3.09 14.77 -2.81
N ARG A 29 -1.83 14.76 -3.28
CA ARG A 29 -1.46 15.36 -4.57
C ARG A 29 -2.19 14.71 -5.74
N CYS A 30 -2.31 13.39 -5.77
CA CYS A 30 -3.06 12.67 -6.80
C CYS A 30 -4.51 13.15 -6.87
N ARG A 31 -5.17 13.31 -5.72
CA ARG A 31 -6.56 13.75 -5.63
C ARG A 31 -6.71 15.23 -6.00
N GLU A 32 -5.91 16.11 -5.41
CA GLU A 32 -6.10 17.57 -5.49
C GLU A 32 -5.51 18.19 -6.76
N VAL A 33 -4.34 17.73 -7.22
CA VAL A 33 -3.62 18.34 -8.34
C VAL A 33 -3.94 17.63 -9.65
N HIS A 34 -4.09 16.30 -9.60
CA HIS A 34 -4.25 15.48 -10.80
C HIS A 34 -5.70 15.02 -11.01
N GLY A 35 -6.61 15.28 -10.06
CA GLY A 35 -8.02 14.88 -10.15
C GLY A 35 -8.22 13.36 -10.19
N LEU A 36 -7.28 12.59 -9.65
CA LEU A 36 -7.33 11.13 -9.65
C LEU A 36 -8.11 10.62 -8.44
N ALA A 37 -9.07 9.73 -8.70
CA ALA A 37 -9.78 9.00 -7.65
C ALA A 37 -8.92 7.82 -7.17
N ILE A 38 -8.15 8.04 -6.11
CA ILE A 38 -7.38 6.98 -5.43
C ILE A 38 -8.30 6.23 -4.48
N GLU A 39 -8.49 4.92 -4.73
CA GLU A 39 -9.34 4.03 -3.93
C GLU A 39 -8.58 3.40 -2.76
N GLY A 40 -7.28 3.19 -2.93
CA GLY A 40 -6.50 2.42 -1.98
C GLY A 40 -4.99 2.54 -2.11
N LEU A 41 -4.31 1.79 -1.25
CA LEU A 41 -2.87 1.56 -1.30
C LEU A 41 -2.56 0.12 -1.73
N MET A 42 -1.37 -0.07 -2.27
CA MET A 42 -0.84 -1.37 -2.66
C MET A 42 0.60 -1.52 -2.21
N CYS A 43 1.03 -2.72 -1.83
CA CYS A 43 2.46 -3.00 -1.60
C CYS A 43 2.87 -4.38 -2.08
N ILE A 44 4.18 -4.54 -2.31
CA ILE A 44 4.84 -5.83 -2.56
C ILE A 44 6.01 -5.93 -1.57
N PRO A 45 5.83 -6.60 -0.42
CA PRO A 45 6.87 -6.75 0.60
C PRO A 45 8.15 -7.41 0.06
N PRO A 46 9.32 -7.17 0.69
CA PRO A 46 10.54 -7.95 0.45
C PRO A 46 10.27 -9.45 0.55
N ALA A 47 10.74 -10.24 -0.42
CA ALA A 47 10.42 -11.67 -0.50
C ALA A 47 11.03 -12.50 0.64
N ASP A 48 12.16 -12.04 1.19
CA ASP A 48 12.93 -12.74 2.23
C ASP A 48 12.66 -12.20 3.65
N GLU A 49 11.60 -11.41 3.83
CA GLU A 49 11.21 -10.84 5.12
C GLU A 49 9.81 -11.30 5.54
N ASN A 50 9.51 -11.12 6.83
CA ASN A 50 8.15 -11.30 7.31
C ASN A 50 7.26 -10.20 6.70
N PRO A 51 6.17 -10.54 5.97
CA PRO A 51 5.31 -9.54 5.33
C PRO A 51 4.39 -8.80 6.32
N GLY A 52 4.15 -9.34 7.51
CA GLY A 52 3.23 -8.78 8.51
C GLY A 52 3.50 -7.30 8.86
N PRO A 53 4.73 -6.90 9.22
CA PRO A 53 5.07 -5.50 9.45
C PRO A 53 4.80 -4.58 8.24
N HIS A 54 4.98 -5.09 7.02
CA HIS A 54 4.73 -4.34 5.78
C HIS A 54 3.24 -4.13 5.55
N PHE A 55 2.40 -5.14 5.84
CA PHE A 55 0.95 -5.04 5.76
C PHE A 55 0.38 -4.11 6.83
N ALA A 56 0.86 -4.21 8.08
CA ALA A 56 0.47 -3.30 9.17
C ALA A 56 0.83 -1.84 8.85
N LEU A 57 2.00 -1.62 8.23
CA LEU A 57 2.39 -0.28 7.79
C LEU A 57 1.46 0.25 6.69
N LEU A 58 1.08 -0.59 5.72
CA LEU A 58 0.17 -0.19 4.65
C LEU A 58 -1.23 0.15 5.18
N GLU A 59 -1.78 -0.65 6.10
CA GLU A 59 -3.05 -0.41 6.79
C GLU A 59 -3.03 0.93 7.55
N LYS A 60 -1.96 1.19 8.31
CA LYS A 60 -1.80 2.48 9.00
C LYS A 60 -1.80 3.66 8.00
N LEU A 61 -1.06 3.55 6.91
CA LEU A 61 -0.97 4.60 5.90
C LEU A 61 -2.29 4.81 5.15
N SER A 62 -3.09 3.76 4.92
CA SER A 62 -4.38 3.91 4.26
C SER A 62 -5.36 4.69 5.14
N ALA A 63 -5.38 4.40 6.44
CA ALA A 63 -6.16 5.16 7.41
C ALA A 63 -5.74 6.64 7.46
N GLU A 64 -4.43 6.92 7.49
CA GLU A 64 -3.91 8.30 7.45
C GLU A 64 -4.22 9.03 6.13
N ALA A 65 -4.21 8.32 5.00
CA ALA A 65 -4.55 8.86 3.68
C ALA A 65 -6.06 8.98 3.42
N GLY A 66 -6.90 8.41 4.29
CA GLY A 66 -8.35 8.34 4.07
C GLY A 66 -8.70 7.56 2.80
N VAL A 67 -8.13 6.37 2.65
CA VAL A 67 -8.46 5.40 1.58
C VAL A 67 -8.78 4.05 2.22
N GLU A 68 -9.70 3.29 1.62
CA GLU A 68 -10.27 2.09 2.24
C GLU A 68 -9.69 0.79 1.67
N GLU A 69 -9.26 0.80 0.41
CA GLU A 69 -8.82 -0.42 -0.26
C GLU A 69 -7.33 -0.72 0.01
N LEU A 70 -7.03 -1.98 0.27
CA LEU A 70 -5.69 -2.50 0.53
C LEU A 70 -5.41 -3.67 -0.40
N SER A 71 -4.62 -3.42 -1.45
CA SER A 71 -4.15 -4.44 -2.37
C SER A 71 -2.81 -4.99 -1.87
N MET A 72 -2.83 -6.09 -1.14
CA MET A 72 -1.62 -6.67 -0.55
C MET A 72 -1.83 -8.16 -0.29
N GLY A 73 -0.75 -8.93 -0.35
CA GLY A 73 -0.80 -10.38 -0.35
C GLY A 73 -0.77 -10.97 -1.75
N MET A 74 -0.09 -12.09 -1.89
CA MET A 74 0.04 -12.92 -3.09
C MET A 74 -0.02 -14.40 -2.64
N SER A 75 0.23 -15.33 -3.57
CA SER A 75 0.13 -16.78 -3.32
C SER A 75 0.83 -17.31 -2.05
N GLY A 76 1.90 -16.65 -1.58
CA GLY A 76 2.69 -17.09 -0.42
C GLY A 76 2.29 -16.47 0.93
N ASP A 77 1.49 -15.40 0.94
CA ASP A 77 1.25 -14.59 2.13
C ASP A 77 -0.17 -13.99 2.22
N TYR A 78 -1.08 -14.34 1.30
CA TYR A 78 -2.46 -13.83 1.26
C TYR A 78 -3.24 -14.08 2.57
N GLU A 79 -3.03 -15.21 3.26
CA GLU A 79 -3.71 -15.48 4.54
C GLU A 79 -3.28 -14.48 5.62
N THR A 80 -1.98 -14.15 5.66
CA THR A 80 -1.46 -13.10 6.54
C THR A 80 -2.03 -11.74 6.12
N ALA A 81 -2.04 -11.43 4.83
CA ALA A 81 -2.58 -10.18 4.31
C ALA A 81 -4.06 -9.96 4.68
N ILE A 82 -4.89 -11.00 4.57
CA ILE A 82 -6.30 -10.98 4.99
C ILE A 82 -6.41 -10.66 6.49
N ALA A 83 -5.56 -11.26 7.33
CA ALA A 83 -5.55 -10.98 8.77
C ALA A 83 -5.18 -9.52 9.11
N PHE A 84 -4.49 -8.83 8.20
CA PHE A 84 -4.15 -7.40 8.27
C PHE A 84 -5.10 -6.50 7.44
N GLY A 85 -6.23 -7.03 6.96
CA GLY A 85 -7.28 -6.23 6.33
C GLY A 85 -7.16 -6.05 4.82
N ALA A 86 -6.42 -6.91 4.10
CA ALA A 86 -6.40 -6.87 2.64
C ALA A 86 -7.80 -6.98 2.04
N THR A 87 -8.12 -6.11 1.09
CA THR A 87 -9.39 -6.11 0.35
C THR A 87 -9.24 -6.70 -1.06
N SER A 88 -7.99 -6.79 -1.55
CA SER A 88 -7.60 -7.49 -2.78
C SER A 88 -6.28 -8.22 -2.57
N VAL A 89 -6.21 -9.48 -3.04
CA VAL A 89 -5.04 -10.37 -3.04
C VAL A 89 -4.73 -10.86 -4.45
#